data_AF-A0A0H5NWK7-F1
#
_entry.id   AF-A0A0H5NWK7-F1
#
_cell.length_a   1.000
_cell.length_b   1.000
_cell.length_c   1.000
_cell.angle_alpha   90.00
_cell.angle_beta   90.00
_cell.angle_gamma   90.00
#
_symmetry.space_group_name_H-M   'P 1'
#
loop_
_entity.id
_entity.type
_entity.pdbx_description
1 polymer ?
#
loop_
_entity_poly.entity_id
_entity_poly.type
_entity_poly.pdbx_seq_one_letter_code
_entity_poly.pdbx_strand_id
1 'polypeptide(L)'
;MAIKAATPRDTDTIIFGAGIPNYYTWWKSFEPNFDPSSEAPDDWRYTVTAEHPKDEQATVTKEIGHTDLMRAVRVVARKDSGHRETLRKECNNLIFNVDECDMDASDADVVLQLAVYGEVIFG
;
A
#
# COMPACT_ATOMS: atom_id res chain seq x y z
N MET A 1 8.56 -5.14 24.91
CA MET A 1 8.54 -4.26 23.73
C MET A 1 7.15 -3.67 23.64
N ALA A 2 7.01 -2.34 23.61
CA ALA A 2 5.71 -1.73 23.38
C ALA A 2 5.35 -1.92 21.90
N ILE A 3 4.12 -2.34 21.62
CA ILE A 3 3.63 -2.44 20.23
C ILE A 3 3.44 -1.01 19.72
N LYS A 4 4.10 -0.68 18.61
CA LYS A 4 3.93 0.59 17.89
C LYS A 4 3.42 0.29 16.49
N ALA A 5 2.11 0.07 16.39
CA ALA A 5 1.44 -0.15 15.11
C ALA A 5 1.46 1.13 14.26
N ALA A 6 1.52 0.98 12.94
CA ALA A 6 1.45 2.09 12.02
C ALA A 6 0.15 2.90 12.20
N THR A 7 0.31 4.22 12.24
CA THR A 7 -0.77 5.21 12.19
C THR A 7 -1.20 5.46 10.73
N PRO A 8 -2.32 6.18 10.50
CA PRO A 8 -2.67 6.63 9.15
C PRO A 8 -1.52 7.36 8.46
N ARG A 9 -0.86 8.28 9.17
CA ARG A 9 0.29 9.02 8.66
C ARG A 9 1.44 8.09 8.24
N ASP A 10 1.78 7.11 9.07
CA ASP A 10 2.88 6.20 8.74
C ASP A 10 2.57 5.41 7.46
N THR A 11 1.34 4.92 7.31
CA THR A 11 0.98 4.16 6.10
C THR A 11 0.97 5.01 4.83
N ASP A 12 0.59 6.28 4.93
CA ASP A 12 0.69 7.20 3.80
C ASP A 12 2.15 7.41 3.38
N THR A 13 3.00 7.76 4.36
CA THR A 13 4.42 8.02 4.12
C THR A 13 5.16 6.79 3.61
N ILE A 14 4.90 5.61 4.19
CA ILE A 14 5.61 4.38 3.81
C ILE A 14 5.15 3.85 2.46
N ILE A 15 3.85 3.88 2.15
CA ILE A 15 3.34 3.29 0.90
C ILE A 15 3.44 4.28 -0.27
N PHE A 16 2.91 5.50 -0.12
CA PHE A 16 2.90 6.47 -1.22
C PHE A 16 4.21 7.28 -1.29
N GLY A 17 4.90 7.46 -0.16
CA GLY A 17 6.25 8.05 -0.14
C GLY A 17 7.35 7.13 -0.69
N ALA A 18 7.10 5.82 -0.87
CA ALA A 18 8.03 4.90 -1.54
C ALA A 18 8.18 5.17 -3.06
N GLY A 19 7.39 6.07 -3.63
CA GLY A 19 7.53 6.51 -5.02
C GLY A 19 6.84 5.63 -6.05
N ILE A 20 5.91 4.76 -5.64
CA ILE A 20 5.10 3.87 -6.51
C ILE A 20 4.63 4.55 -7.82
N PRO A 21 4.10 5.80 -7.81
CA PRO A 21 3.53 6.41 -9.02
C PRO A 21 4.50 6.53 -10.20
N ASN A 22 5.81 6.46 -9.95
CA ASN A 22 6.83 6.67 -10.98
C ASN A 22 7.47 5.36 -11.48
N TYR A 23 7.25 4.22 -10.81
CA TYR A 23 7.96 2.98 -11.10
C TYR A 23 7.16 1.98 -11.94
N TYR A 24 5.83 2.04 -11.91
CA TYR A 24 4.99 1.02 -12.54
C TYR A 24 3.89 1.63 -13.42
N THR A 25 3.82 1.17 -14.67
CA THR A 25 2.91 1.72 -15.69
C THR A 25 1.45 1.30 -15.51
N TRP A 26 1.17 0.27 -14.71
CA TRP A 26 -0.19 -0.15 -14.39
C TRP A 26 -0.89 0.82 -13.43
N TRP A 27 -0.17 1.65 -12.69
CA TRP A 27 -0.76 2.74 -11.90
C TRP A 27 -0.92 3.99 -12.77
N LYS A 28 -2.17 4.45 -12.95
CA LYS A 28 -2.50 5.58 -13.83
C LYS A 28 -2.62 6.89 -13.06
N SER A 29 -3.21 6.90 -11.87
CA SER A 29 -3.27 8.08 -11.00
C SER A 29 -3.42 7.75 -9.53
N PHE A 30 -2.95 8.69 -8.69
CA PHE A 30 -3.08 8.70 -7.24
C PHE A 30 -3.54 10.09 -6.82
N GLU A 31 -4.82 10.21 -6.47
CA GLU A 31 -5.43 11.51 -6.16
C GLU A 31 -5.82 11.53 -4.67
N PRO A 32 -5.03 12.20 -3.81
CA PRO A 32 -5.38 12.34 -2.40
C PRO A 32 -6.58 13.28 -2.22
N ASN A 33 -7.41 13.01 -1.22
CA ASN A 33 -8.49 13.93 -0.78
C ASN A 33 -7.99 15.08 0.12
N PHE A 34 -6.67 15.26 0.19
CA PHE A 34 -5.97 16.26 0.98
C PHE A 34 -4.86 16.89 0.14
N ASP A 35 -4.28 17.99 0.59
CA ASP A 35 -3.14 18.61 -0.08
C ASP A 35 -1.87 17.76 0.17
N PRO A 36 -1.27 17.14 -0.87
CA PRO A 36 -0.09 16.28 -0.69
C PRO A 36 1.17 17.04 -0.26
N SER A 37 1.15 18.38 -0.29
CA SER A 37 2.21 19.22 0.27
C SER A 37 2.06 19.44 1.79
N SER A 38 0.92 19.03 2.35
CA SER A 38 0.61 19.08 3.78
C SER A 38 0.75 17.71 4.44
N GLU A 39 0.71 17.67 5.77
CA GLU A 39 0.69 16.41 6.51
C GLU A 39 -0.63 15.67 6.29
N ALA A 40 -0.56 14.37 5.98
CA ALA A 40 -1.75 13.55 5.75
C ALA A 40 -2.64 13.49 7.01
N PRO A 41 -3.95 13.84 6.91
CA PRO A 41 -4.88 13.75 8.03
C PRO A 41 -5.23 12.29 8.36
N ASP A 42 -5.72 12.01 9.57
CA ASP A 42 -6.04 10.64 10.00
C ASP A 42 -7.07 9.91 9.10
N ASP A 43 -7.93 10.68 8.44
CA ASP A 43 -8.99 10.19 7.56
C ASP A 43 -8.64 10.30 6.06
N TRP A 44 -7.35 10.47 5.72
CA TRP A 44 -6.89 10.55 4.34
C TRP A 44 -7.43 9.40 3.48
N ARG A 45 -7.71 9.71 2.22
CA ARG A 45 -8.08 8.75 1.17
C ARG A 45 -7.33 9.08 -0.11
N TYR A 46 -6.94 8.04 -0.83
CA TYR A 46 -6.48 8.15 -2.21
C TYR A 46 -7.52 7.54 -3.14
N THR A 47 -7.94 8.30 -4.14
CA THR A 47 -8.57 7.75 -5.34
C THR A 47 -7.45 7.22 -6.23
N VAL A 48 -7.32 5.89 -6.29
CA VAL A 48 -6.32 5.20 -7.10
C VAL A 48 -6.97 4.72 -8.38
N THR A 49 -6.41 5.12 -9.52
CA THR A 49 -6.77 4.58 -10.83
C THR A 49 -5.63 3.72 -11.36
N ALA A 50 -5.98 2.51 -11.80
CA ALA A 50 -5.03 1.51 -12.24
C ALA A 50 -5.56 0.74 -13.46
N GLU A 51 -4.69 0.00 -14.12
CA GLU A 51 -5.06 -0.88 -15.24
C GLU A 51 -6.03 -1.98 -14.79
N HIS A 52 -6.99 -2.33 -15.64
CA HIS A 52 -7.90 -3.42 -15.34
C HIS A 52 -7.20 -4.77 -15.58
N PRO A 53 -7.25 -5.73 -14.63
CA PRO A 53 -6.43 -6.95 -14.65
C PRO A 53 -6.74 -7.94 -15.79
N LYS A 54 -7.83 -7.72 -16.53
CA LYS A 54 -8.30 -8.59 -17.63
C LYS A 54 -8.57 -7.84 -18.93
N ASP A 55 -8.41 -6.53 -18.94
CA ASP A 55 -8.71 -5.68 -20.09
C ASP A 55 -7.74 -4.50 -20.09
N GLU A 56 -6.71 -4.57 -20.92
CA GLU A 56 -5.63 -3.58 -21.01
C GLU A 56 -6.13 -2.19 -21.45
N GLN A 57 -7.34 -2.10 -22.04
CA GLN A 57 -7.93 -0.82 -22.44
C GLN A 57 -8.83 -0.21 -21.36
N ALA A 58 -9.14 -0.96 -20.30
CA ALA A 58 -9.97 -0.51 -19.19
C ALA A 58 -9.14 -0.16 -17.95
N THR A 59 -9.75 0.61 -17.05
CA THR A 59 -9.17 0.96 -15.76
C THR A 59 -10.09 0.56 -14.60
N VAL A 60 -9.49 0.36 -13.44
CA VAL A 60 -10.17 0.24 -12.14
C VAL A 60 -9.87 1.50 -11.34
N THR A 61 -10.90 2.14 -10.80
CA THR A 61 -10.77 3.25 -9.88
C THR A 61 -11.33 2.86 -8.52
N LYS A 62 -10.56 3.09 -7.45
CA LYS A 62 -10.95 2.75 -6.08
C LYS A 62 -10.44 3.78 -5.09
N GLU A 63 -11.29 4.14 -4.13
CA GLU A 63 -10.85 4.87 -2.96
C GLU A 63 -10.26 3.90 -1.92
N ILE A 64 -9.05 4.20 -1.46
CA ILE A 64 -8.37 3.43 -0.42
C ILE A 64 -7.89 4.36 0.69
N GLY A 65 -7.92 3.84 1.92
CA GLY A 65 -7.36 4.52 3.09
C GLY A 65 -6.44 3.61 3.91
N HIS A 66 -5.99 4.13 5.05
CA HIS A 66 -5.19 3.40 6.04
C HIS A 66 -5.75 2.00 6.37
N THR A 67 -7.06 1.88 6.55
CA THR A 67 -7.68 0.59 6.93
C THR A 67 -7.57 -0.45 5.82
N ASP A 68 -7.66 -0.04 4.55
CA ASP A 68 -7.54 -0.93 3.39
C ASP A 68 -6.10 -1.43 3.25
N LEU A 69 -5.13 -0.51 3.39
CA LEU A 69 -3.70 -0.85 3.41
C LEU A 69 -3.38 -1.81 4.55
N MET A 70 -3.83 -1.52 5.78
CA MET A 70 -3.58 -2.39 6.92
C MET A 70 -4.30 -3.74 6.80
N ARG A 71 -5.36 -3.86 5.99
CA ARG A 71 -5.94 -5.16 5.66
C ARG A 71 -5.04 -5.94 4.70
N ALA A 72 -4.54 -5.31 3.65
CA ALA A 72 -3.60 -5.90 2.71
C ALA A 72 -2.29 -6.35 3.39
N VAL A 73 -1.71 -5.49 4.23
CA VAL A 73 -0.52 -5.78 5.06
C VAL A 73 -0.72 -7.03 5.91
N ARG A 74 -1.90 -7.18 6.53
CA ARG A 74 -2.23 -8.38 7.32
C ARG A 74 -2.43 -9.64 6.47
N VAL A 75 -2.79 -9.52 5.19
CA VAL A 75 -2.80 -10.68 4.27
C VAL A 75 -1.37 -11.11 4.01
N VAL A 76 -0.49 -10.15 3.68
CA VAL A 76 0.92 -10.41 3.38
C VAL A 76 1.67 -11.00 4.58
N ALA A 77 1.47 -10.44 5.77
CA ALA A 77 2.15 -10.84 7.00
C ALA A 77 1.86 -12.29 7.44
N ARG A 78 0.84 -12.95 6.89
CA ARG A 78 0.53 -14.34 7.20
C ARG A 78 1.64 -15.27 6.71
N LYS A 79 1.91 -16.33 7.48
CA LYS A 79 2.97 -17.29 7.19
C LYS A 79 2.74 -18.08 5.90
N ASP A 80 1.49 -18.27 5.51
CA ASP A 80 1.03 -19.03 4.34
C ASP A 80 0.69 -18.15 3.13
N SER A 81 1.03 -16.86 3.16
CA SER A 81 0.71 -15.92 2.08
C SER A 81 1.46 -16.16 0.77
N GLY A 82 2.53 -16.97 0.78
CA GLY A 82 3.37 -17.24 -0.39
C GLY A 82 4.30 -16.10 -0.81
N HIS A 83 4.27 -14.94 -0.12
CA HIS A 83 5.14 -13.81 -0.43
C HIS A 83 6.56 -13.95 0.12
N ARG A 84 7.48 -13.16 -0.46
CA ARG A 84 8.90 -13.09 -0.06
C ARG A 84 9.05 -12.80 1.44
N GLU A 85 10.02 -13.46 2.08
CA GLU A 85 10.21 -13.35 3.53
C GLU A 85 10.51 -11.92 3.98
N THR A 86 11.26 -11.16 3.19
CA THR A 86 11.56 -9.75 3.44
C THR A 86 10.28 -8.91 3.51
N LEU A 87 9.43 -8.98 2.50
CA LEU A 87 8.13 -8.29 2.48
C LEU A 87 7.25 -8.68 3.68
N ARG A 88 7.19 -9.98 4.02
CA ARG A 88 6.44 -10.41 5.22
C ARG A 88 7.00 -9.78 6.48
N LYS A 89 8.33 -9.68 6.61
CA LYS A 89 8.99 -9.02 7.74
C LYS A 89 8.58 -7.55 7.79
N GLU A 90 8.64 -6.83 6.67
CA GLU A 90 8.24 -5.42 6.61
C GLU A 90 6.75 -5.22 6.94
N CYS A 91 5.86 -6.09 6.45
CA CYS A 91 4.46 -6.05 6.85
C CYS A 91 4.26 -6.33 8.34
N ASN A 92 5.06 -7.22 8.95
CA ASN A 92 5.01 -7.45 10.40
C ASN A 92 5.56 -6.23 11.17
N ASN A 93 6.62 -5.57 10.68
CA ASN A 93 7.11 -4.32 11.24
C ASN A 93 6.01 -3.26 11.19
N LEU A 94 5.33 -3.08 10.07
CA LEU A 94 4.21 -2.14 9.96
C LEU A 94 3.07 -2.41 10.97
N ILE A 95 2.81 -3.68 11.30
CA ILE A 95 1.77 -4.07 12.27
C ILE A 95 2.22 -3.87 13.72
N PHE A 96 3.48 -4.17 14.05
CA PHE A 96 3.92 -4.31 15.44
C PHE A 96 5.01 -3.33 15.88
N ASN A 97 5.82 -2.83 14.95
CA ASN A 97 6.93 -1.91 15.19
C ASN A 97 7.26 -1.08 13.94
N VAL A 98 6.45 -0.06 13.67
CA VAL A 98 6.53 0.74 12.43
C VAL A 98 7.87 1.43 12.23
N ASP A 99 8.62 1.71 13.31
CA ASP A 99 9.93 2.36 13.25
C ASP A 99 11.01 1.49 12.59
N GLU A 100 10.80 0.18 12.48
CA GLU A 100 11.70 -0.76 11.80
C GLU A 100 11.21 -1.11 10.39
N CYS A 101 10.10 -0.51 9.94
CA CYS A 101 9.54 -0.78 8.63
C CYS A 101 10.29 0.00 7.55
N ASP A 102 10.82 -0.69 6.55
CA ASP A 102 11.55 -0.10 5.43
C ASP A 102 11.07 -0.73 4.12
N MET A 103 9.87 -0.33 3.67
CA MET A 103 9.31 -0.81 2.41
C MET A 103 9.85 0.00 1.23
N ASP A 104 10.37 -0.72 0.23
CA ASP A 104 10.69 -0.13 -1.07
C ASP A 104 9.45 -0.01 -1.97
N ALA A 105 9.62 0.56 -3.17
CA ALA A 105 8.54 0.70 -4.14
C ALA A 105 7.91 -0.65 -4.54
N SER A 106 8.68 -1.75 -4.55
CA SER A 106 8.17 -3.08 -4.90
C SER A 106 7.36 -3.71 -3.77
N ASP A 107 7.77 -3.53 -2.52
CA ASP A 107 6.98 -3.95 -1.36
C ASP A 107 5.66 -3.18 -1.29
N ALA A 108 5.75 -1.86 -1.48
CA ALA A 108 4.60 -0.97 -1.44
C ALA A 108 3.62 -1.26 -2.58
N ASP A 109 4.12 -1.59 -3.79
CA ASP A 109 3.30 -2.04 -4.92
C ASP A 109 2.50 -3.32 -4.60
N VAL A 110 3.12 -4.34 -4.01
CA VAL A 110 2.42 -5.58 -3.64
C VAL A 110 1.28 -5.30 -2.65
N VAL A 111 1.53 -4.48 -1.62
CA VAL A 111 0.51 -4.09 -0.65
C VAL A 111 -0.64 -3.33 -1.32
N LEU A 112 -0.30 -2.42 -2.25
CA LEU A 112 -1.28 -1.62 -2.97
C LEU A 112 -2.13 -2.45 -3.93
N GLN A 113 -1.53 -3.39 -4.67
CA GLN A 113 -2.27 -4.33 -5.52
C GLN A 113 -3.28 -5.14 -4.71
N LEU A 114 -2.90 -5.64 -3.54
CA LEU A 114 -3.82 -6.33 -2.63
C LEU A 114 -4.93 -5.41 -2.11
N ALA A 115 -4.63 -4.13 -1.83
CA ALA A 115 -5.64 -3.17 -1.38
C ALA A 115 -6.63 -2.82 -2.50
N VAL A 116 -6.16 -2.70 -3.74
CA VAL A 116 -6.99 -2.33 -4.90
C VAL A 116 -7.77 -3.53 -5.45
N TYR A 117 -7.06 -4.59 -5.83
CA TYR A 117 -7.61 -5.76 -6.55
C TYR A 117 -8.01 -6.92 -5.62
N GLY A 118 -7.47 -6.98 -4.40
CA GLY A 118 -7.66 -8.12 -3.50
C GLY A 118 -6.68 -9.28 -3.71
N GLU A 119 -5.84 -9.19 -4.75
CA GLU A 119 -4.78 -10.13 -5.09
C GLU A 119 -3.63 -9.38 -5.80
N VAL A 120 -2.47 -10.03 -5.93
CA VAL A 120 -1.34 -9.49 -6.72
C VAL A 120 -1.50 -9.97 -8.16
N ILE A 121 -1.62 -9.04 -9.09
CA ILE A 121 -1.89 -9.31 -10.51
C ILE A 121 -0.63 -9.10 -11.36
N PHE A 122 0.10 -8.01 -11.08
CA PHE A 122 1.26 -7.55 -11.85
C PHE A 122 2.55 -7.82 -11.07
N GLY A 123 3.65 -8.10 -11.76
CA GLY A 123 4.95 -8.42 -11.15
C GLY A 123 6.09 -8.55 -12.14
#